data_AF-A0A9P3N5V0-F1
#
_entry.id   AF-A0A9P3N5V0-F1
#
_cell.length_a   1.000
_cell.length_b   1.000
_cell.length_c   1.000
_cell.angle_alpha   90.00
_cell.angle_beta   90.00
_cell.angle_gamma   90.00
#
_symmetry.space_group_name_H-M   'P 1'
#
loop_
_entity.id
_entity.type
_entity.pdbx_description
1 polymer ?
#
loop_
_entity_poly.entity_id
_entity_poly.type
_entity_poly.pdbx_seq_one_letter_code
_entity_poly.pdbx_strand_id
1 'polypeptide(L)'
;MASASRAALDCVHSVVEVLQTSSHGAPTLIASHVRASRRSVESVIRAREAVFSRSRSDSWRRPDVSRLSLPRAPSTVHRSTPGRQSAARSALATSPGTSGPPVEVVPDLPTVSVVIPLFNEARSIPILVERVGDVLSRAGWPHEVICVDDGSSDGTSLLLKAMAAERPELRVVVLRRNFGQTAAMAAGFDYAAGDFIVTLDGDLQNDPSDIPRLLRLLLLGRKGVVGQEAGARWVTGRERDGGGYDMVCGWRRARKDDFFSRNLPSALANLLIGAVTGVRLHDYGCSLKAYRGSLVRSMRLYGELHRFLPALAAMEGASISELEVQHHPRQVGVSKYNLSRTPRVLMDLLTVAFLTRFRDRPMHFFGPLAALTLLAAAVFFVLFCAAALKAAAAYGVGMAMVVGAAHLVASLEFVVAGFVLFGLGLVAELCMRTYYEAQGRSVYRVREVAN
;
A
#
# COMPACT_ATOMS: atom_id res chain seq x y z
N MET A 1 24.07 8.48 15.28
CA MET A 1 22.96 9.15 14.54
C MET A 1 23.21 10.63 14.28
N ALA A 2 23.67 11.44 15.24
CA ALA A 2 23.90 12.89 15.01
C ALA A 2 25.10 13.20 14.08
N SER A 3 26.17 12.38 14.09
CA SER A 3 27.37 12.60 13.27
C SER A 3 27.17 12.35 11.78
N ALA A 4 26.48 11.26 11.40
CA ALA A 4 26.18 10.94 10.00
C ALA A 4 25.19 11.92 9.35
N SER A 5 24.22 12.43 10.12
CA SER A 5 23.33 13.51 9.64
C SER A 5 24.07 14.84 9.48
N ARG A 6 25.03 15.17 10.35
CA ARG A 6 25.87 16.36 10.19
C ARG A 6 26.75 16.26 8.96
N ALA A 7 27.44 15.13 8.74
CA ALA A 7 28.27 14.93 7.56
C ALA A 7 27.48 15.06 6.23
N ALA A 8 26.24 14.58 6.18
CA ALA A 8 25.37 14.77 5.01
C ALA A 8 24.91 16.23 4.84
N LEU A 9 24.62 16.93 5.94
CA LEU A 9 24.32 18.37 5.94
C LEU A 9 25.52 19.21 5.50
N ASP A 10 26.72 18.89 5.98
CA ASP A 10 27.97 19.56 5.64
C ASP A 10 28.31 19.35 4.16
N CYS A 11 28.05 18.15 3.62
CA CYS A 11 28.17 17.86 2.19
C CYS A 11 27.19 18.70 1.34
N VAL A 12 25.93 18.82 1.77
CA VAL A 12 24.92 19.62 1.06
C VAL A 12 25.23 21.11 1.17
N HIS A 13 25.69 21.59 2.34
CA HIS A 13 26.15 22.96 2.53
C HIS A 13 27.36 23.28 1.64
N SER A 14 28.32 22.35 1.54
CA SER A 14 29.48 22.49 0.66
C SER A 14 29.05 22.61 -0.81
N VAL A 15 28.07 21.80 -1.25
CA VAL A 15 27.50 21.92 -2.60
C VAL A 15 26.81 23.28 -2.81
N VAL A 16 26.08 23.79 -1.82
CA VAL A 16 25.44 25.11 -1.88
C VAL A 16 26.47 26.24 -1.92
N GLU A 17 27.59 26.12 -1.20
CA GLU A 17 28.67 27.11 -1.14
C GLU A 17 29.48 27.14 -2.45
N VAL A 18 29.72 25.97 -3.07
CA VAL A 18 30.26 25.86 -4.44
C VAL A 18 29.32 26.52 -5.47
N LEU A 19 28.01 26.38 -5.31
CA LEU A 19 27.03 27.07 -6.16
C LEU A 19 27.01 28.60 -5.93
N GLN A 20 27.33 29.11 -4.75
CA GLN A 20 27.41 30.55 -4.45
C GLN A 20 28.67 31.23 -5.01
N THR A 21 29.81 30.54 -4.93
CA THR A 21 31.09 31.07 -5.46
C THR A 21 31.07 31.17 -6.98
N SER A 22 30.37 30.27 -7.66
CA SER A 22 30.18 30.30 -9.12
C SER A 22 29.24 31.40 -9.65
N SER A 23 28.45 32.07 -8.79
CA SER A 23 27.46 33.08 -9.23
C SER A 23 27.95 34.54 -9.20
N HIS A 24 29.16 34.82 -8.70
CA HIS A 24 29.65 36.20 -8.52
C HIS A 24 30.03 36.92 -9.84
N GLY A 25 29.82 36.29 -11.00
CA GLY A 25 29.98 36.93 -12.32
C GLY A 25 29.09 36.34 -13.43
N ALA A 26 28.06 35.56 -13.11
CA ALA A 26 27.25 34.86 -14.11
C ALA A 26 26.06 35.70 -14.62
N PRO A 27 25.69 35.62 -15.92
CA PRO A 27 24.53 36.31 -16.46
C PRO A 27 23.24 35.94 -15.70
N THR A 28 22.32 36.90 -15.61
CA THR A 28 21.10 36.92 -14.76
C THR A 28 20.25 35.63 -14.77
N LEU A 29 20.30 34.87 -15.87
CA LEU A 29 19.60 33.60 -16.07
C LEU A 29 20.22 32.43 -15.26
N ILE A 30 21.54 32.31 -15.20
CA ILE A 30 22.24 31.25 -14.43
C ILE A 30 22.05 31.52 -12.93
N ALA A 31 22.18 32.78 -12.51
CA ALA A 31 21.92 33.17 -11.12
C ALA A 31 20.46 32.90 -10.71
N SER A 32 19.49 32.99 -11.63
CA SER A 32 18.08 32.65 -11.34
C SER A 32 17.87 31.14 -11.12
N HIS A 33 18.52 30.29 -11.93
CA HIS A 33 18.43 28.83 -11.82
C HIS A 33 19.16 28.28 -10.59
N VAL A 34 20.33 28.84 -10.25
CA VAL A 34 21.04 28.50 -9.02
C VAL A 34 20.22 28.88 -7.78
N ARG A 35 19.57 30.06 -7.79
CA ARG A 35 18.65 30.48 -6.72
C ARG A 35 17.41 29.59 -6.63
N ALA A 36 16.85 29.16 -7.76
CA ALA A 36 15.71 28.24 -7.77
C ALA A 36 16.08 26.86 -7.20
N SER A 37 17.23 26.32 -7.62
CA SER A 37 17.75 25.04 -7.12
C SER A 37 18.05 25.10 -5.61
N ARG A 38 18.62 26.22 -5.14
CA ARG A 38 18.82 26.48 -3.70
C ARG A 38 17.50 26.48 -2.92
N ARG A 39 16.48 27.17 -3.41
CA ARG A 39 15.15 27.21 -2.75
C ARG A 39 14.54 25.81 -2.66
N SER A 40 14.69 24.99 -3.71
CA SER A 40 14.24 23.60 -3.69
C SER A 40 14.97 22.77 -2.63
N VAL A 41 16.30 22.86 -2.56
CA VAL A 41 17.10 22.14 -1.55
C VAL A 41 16.78 22.61 -0.12
N GLU A 42 16.71 23.92 0.12
CA GLU A 42 16.33 24.48 1.43
C GLU A 42 14.91 24.06 1.84
N SER A 43 13.97 23.94 0.89
CA SER A 43 12.61 23.49 1.18
C SER A 43 12.57 22.02 1.65
N VAL A 44 13.43 21.16 1.07
CA VAL A 44 13.56 19.76 1.48
C VAL A 44 14.20 19.66 2.87
N ILE A 45 15.21 20.49 3.17
CA ILE A 45 15.84 20.56 4.50
C ILE A 45 14.82 20.99 5.56
N ARG A 46 14.08 22.08 5.33
CA ARG A 46 13.04 22.56 6.26
C ARG A 46 11.92 21.54 6.44
N ALA A 47 11.50 20.86 5.37
CA ALA A 47 10.51 19.79 5.46
C ALA A 47 11.01 18.65 6.35
N ARG A 48 12.28 18.25 6.24
CA ARG A 48 12.89 17.23 7.10
C ARG A 48 12.99 17.69 8.56
N GLU A 49 13.43 18.90 8.82
CA GLU A 49 13.51 19.45 10.19
C GLU A 49 12.13 19.57 10.83
N ALA A 50 11.10 19.93 10.08
CA ALA A 50 9.71 19.93 10.52
C ALA A 50 9.20 18.51 10.86
N VAL A 51 9.61 17.49 10.10
CA VAL A 51 9.28 16.08 10.37
C VAL A 51 10.02 15.56 11.61
N PHE A 52 11.31 15.88 11.77
CA PHE A 52 12.12 15.41 12.91
C PHE A 52 11.85 16.15 14.22
N SER A 53 11.52 17.44 14.17
CA SER A 53 11.09 18.20 15.36
C SER A 53 9.75 17.69 15.88
N ARG A 54 8.81 17.32 14.99
CA ARG A 54 7.56 16.63 15.35
C ARG A 54 7.78 15.22 15.89
N SER A 55 8.77 14.49 15.38
CA SER A 55 9.07 13.14 15.87
C SER A 55 9.70 13.10 17.27
N ARG A 56 10.19 14.24 17.80
CA ARG A 56 10.66 14.35 19.18
C ARG A 56 9.54 14.68 20.17
N SER A 57 8.45 15.30 19.71
CA SER A 57 7.28 15.61 20.55
C SER A 57 6.18 14.55 20.48
N ASP A 58 6.06 13.82 19.36
CA ASP A 58 5.08 12.74 19.21
C ASP A 58 5.68 11.40 19.63
N SER A 59 5.62 11.12 20.93
CA SER A 59 5.68 9.76 21.45
C SER A 59 4.40 9.00 21.08
N TRP A 60 4.15 8.78 19.79
CA TRP A 60 3.11 7.85 19.33
C TRP A 60 3.61 6.43 19.54
N ARG A 61 3.62 5.98 20.80
CA ARG A 61 3.64 4.55 21.10
C ARG A 61 2.33 3.99 20.57
N ARG A 62 2.40 2.90 19.79
CA ARG A 62 1.22 2.10 19.47
C ARG A 62 0.43 1.86 20.76
N PRO A 63 -0.90 1.99 20.78
CA PRO A 63 -1.69 1.54 21.92
C PRO A 63 -1.30 0.10 22.22
N ASP A 64 -0.85 -0.16 23.44
CA ASP A 64 -0.58 -1.51 23.92
C ASP A 64 -1.93 -2.23 24.07
N VAL A 65 -2.38 -2.83 22.96
CA VAL A 65 -3.63 -3.60 22.87
C VAL A 65 -3.65 -4.81 23.81
N SER A 66 -2.52 -5.16 24.44
CA SER A 66 -2.49 -6.19 25.49
C SER A 66 -3.12 -5.73 26.81
N ARG A 67 -3.41 -4.43 26.99
CA ARG A 67 -3.99 -3.85 28.21
C ARG A 67 -5.48 -3.53 28.11
N LEU A 68 -6.11 -3.69 26.94
CA LEU A 68 -7.56 -3.61 26.80
C LEU A 68 -8.15 -4.94 27.26
N SER A 69 -8.51 -5.02 28.55
CA SER A 69 -9.22 -6.15 29.12
C SER A 69 -10.57 -6.34 28.42
N LEU A 70 -10.64 -7.32 27.53
CA LEU A 70 -11.88 -7.87 27.02
C LEU A 70 -12.71 -8.45 28.19
N PRO A 71 -14.05 -8.39 28.15
CA PRO A 71 -14.88 -9.14 29.09
C PRO A 71 -14.53 -10.64 28.98
N ARG A 72 -14.11 -11.25 30.08
CA ARG A 72 -13.87 -12.70 30.14
C ARG A 72 -15.17 -13.45 29.87
N ALA A 73 -15.11 -14.44 28.98
CA ALA A 73 -16.15 -15.45 28.82
C ALA A 73 -16.42 -16.18 30.15
N PRO A 74 -17.64 -16.74 30.37
CA PRO A 74 -18.00 -17.36 31.63
C PRO A 74 -17.07 -18.50 32.03
N SER A 75 -16.71 -18.52 33.31
CA SER A 75 -15.82 -19.47 33.96
C SER A 75 -16.23 -20.93 33.74
N THR A 76 -15.35 -21.71 33.13
CA THR A 76 -15.40 -23.17 33.19
C THR A 76 -14.90 -23.67 34.54
N VAL A 77 -15.74 -24.56 35.08
CA VAL A 77 -15.65 -25.39 36.28
C VAL A 77 -14.24 -25.93 36.57
N HIS A 78 -13.89 -25.91 37.86
CA HIS A 78 -12.72 -26.54 38.48
C HIS A 78 -12.36 -27.91 37.89
N ARG A 79 -11.12 -28.05 37.41
CA ARG A 79 -10.44 -29.35 37.30
C ARG A 79 -9.44 -29.49 38.45
N SER A 80 -9.79 -30.35 39.40
CA SER A 80 -8.85 -30.99 40.30
C SER A 80 -7.93 -31.92 39.50
N THR A 81 -6.64 -31.83 39.78
CA THR A 81 -5.61 -32.81 39.40
C THR A 81 -5.92 -34.19 39.95
N PRO A 82 -5.54 -35.25 39.21
CA PRO A 82 -4.81 -36.34 39.86
C PRO A 82 -3.55 -36.73 39.09
N GLY A 83 -2.58 -37.20 39.88
CA GLY A 83 -1.20 -37.45 39.49
C GLY A 83 -0.98 -38.73 38.68
N ARG A 84 0.23 -38.77 38.11
CA ARG A 84 0.85 -39.92 37.48
C ARG A 84 1.06 -41.04 38.50
N GLN A 85 0.42 -42.18 38.30
CA GLN A 85 0.99 -43.49 38.66
C GLN A 85 0.70 -44.51 37.56
N SER A 86 1.73 -45.31 37.31
CA SER A 86 1.85 -46.42 36.38
C SER A 86 1.24 -47.69 36.97
N ALA A 87 0.60 -48.54 36.15
CA ALA A 87 0.85 -49.99 36.05
C ALA A 87 -0.35 -50.81 35.51
N ALA A 88 -0.07 -51.54 34.43
CA ALA A 88 -0.41 -52.95 34.11
C ALA A 88 -1.79 -53.60 34.42
N ARG A 89 -2.30 -54.26 33.37
CA ARG A 89 -3.11 -55.51 33.30
C ARG A 89 -4.57 -55.50 33.77
N SER A 90 -5.50 -55.78 32.85
CA SER A 90 -6.09 -57.11 32.65
C SER A 90 -7.26 -57.05 31.66
N ALA A 91 -7.35 -58.04 30.78
CA ALA A 91 -8.49 -58.26 29.89
C ALA A 91 -9.72 -58.72 30.69
N LEU A 92 -10.92 -58.31 30.24
CA LEU A 92 -12.09 -59.17 30.11
C LEU A 92 -13.15 -58.45 29.24
N ALA A 93 -13.69 -59.16 28.26
CA ALA A 93 -14.70 -58.68 27.33
C ALA A 93 -16.13 -58.79 27.91
N THR A 94 -16.99 -57.80 27.67
CA THR A 94 -18.45 -57.96 27.56
C THR A 94 -19.10 -56.82 26.76
N SER A 95 -19.63 -57.18 25.59
CA SER A 95 -20.76 -56.66 24.78
C SER A 95 -20.90 -55.19 24.30
N PRO A 96 -21.56 -54.99 23.13
CA PRO A 96 -21.52 -53.76 22.36
C PRO A 96 -22.69 -52.82 22.70
N GLY A 97 -22.38 -51.53 22.87
CA GLY A 97 -23.35 -50.46 23.04
C GLY A 97 -23.04 -49.33 22.06
N THR A 98 -23.87 -49.21 21.03
CA THR A 98 -23.96 -48.09 20.10
C THR A 98 -24.05 -46.74 20.81
N SER A 99 -23.10 -45.83 20.58
CA SER A 99 -23.38 -44.38 20.59
C SER A 99 -22.29 -43.59 19.86
N GLY A 100 -22.58 -43.26 18.60
CA GLY A 100 -21.99 -42.16 17.83
C GLY A 100 -20.57 -42.35 17.28
N PRO A 101 -20.29 -42.00 16.02
CA PRO A 101 -18.92 -41.73 15.63
C PRO A 101 -18.37 -40.58 16.52
N PRO A 102 -17.06 -40.53 16.80
CA PRO A 102 -16.48 -39.39 17.48
C PRO A 102 -16.85 -38.15 16.67
N VAL A 103 -17.45 -37.15 17.35
CA VAL A 103 -17.70 -35.84 16.75
C VAL A 103 -16.35 -35.32 16.30
N GLU A 104 -16.12 -35.40 15.00
CA GLU A 104 -14.94 -34.88 14.33
C GLU A 104 -14.93 -33.38 14.62
N VAL A 105 -13.95 -32.94 15.43
CA VAL A 105 -13.79 -31.53 15.78
C VAL A 105 -13.49 -30.80 14.47
N VAL A 106 -14.50 -30.12 13.93
CA VAL A 106 -14.34 -29.22 12.79
C VAL A 106 -13.28 -28.20 13.21
N PRO A 107 -12.18 -28.02 12.45
CA PRO A 107 -11.19 -27.01 12.80
C PRO A 107 -11.88 -25.65 12.89
N ASP A 108 -11.68 -24.93 14.00
CA ASP A 108 -12.26 -23.61 14.23
C ASP A 108 -11.93 -22.72 13.02
N LEU A 109 -12.97 -22.22 12.35
CA LEU A 109 -12.79 -21.36 11.18
C LEU A 109 -11.99 -20.12 11.58
N PRO A 110 -11.05 -19.65 10.73
CA PRO A 110 -10.30 -18.43 10.99
C PRO A 110 -11.22 -17.23 11.23
N THR A 111 -10.83 -16.36 12.15
CA THR A 111 -11.58 -15.14 12.46
C THR A 111 -11.48 -14.11 11.32
N VAL A 112 -12.56 -13.36 11.05
CA VAL A 112 -12.65 -12.43 9.93
C VAL A 112 -12.88 -10.99 10.40
N SER A 113 -12.04 -10.04 9.99
CA SER A 113 -12.32 -8.61 10.14
C SER A 113 -12.78 -8.01 8.81
N VAL A 114 -14.01 -7.51 8.75
CA VAL A 114 -14.52 -6.78 7.59
C VAL A 114 -14.27 -5.29 7.77
N VAL A 115 -13.39 -4.69 6.99
CA VAL A 115 -13.00 -3.28 7.07
C VAL A 115 -13.77 -2.46 6.02
N ILE A 116 -14.52 -1.46 6.49
CA ILE A 116 -15.39 -0.62 5.68
C ILE A 116 -15.04 0.86 5.90
N PRO A 117 -14.28 1.53 5.00
CA PRO A 117 -14.05 2.97 5.07
C PRO A 117 -15.28 3.74 4.60
N LEU A 118 -15.64 4.81 5.31
CA LEU A 118 -16.89 5.54 5.13
C LEU A 118 -16.65 7.06 5.10
N PHE A 119 -17.38 7.76 4.23
CA PHE A 119 -17.47 9.22 4.24
C PHE A 119 -18.82 9.66 3.68
N ASN A 120 -19.69 10.17 4.54
CA ASN A 120 -21.06 10.55 4.24
C ASN A 120 -21.89 9.40 3.61
N GLU A 121 -22.08 8.33 4.36
CA GLU A 121 -22.75 7.09 3.92
C GLU A 121 -23.90 6.69 4.89
N ALA A 122 -24.54 7.66 5.55
CA ALA A 122 -25.53 7.41 6.60
C ALA A 122 -26.73 6.57 6.14
N ARG A 123 -27.05 6.60 4.84
CA ARG A 123 -28.20 5.87 4.27
C ARG A 123 -27.90 4.40 3.94
N SER A 124 -26.67 4.09 3.56
CA SER A 124 -26.26 2.76 3.11
C SER A 124 -25.74 1.89 4.25
N ILE A 125 -25.12 2.52 5.27
CA ILE A 125 -24.40 1.77 6.30
C ILE A 125 -25.25 0.82 7.15
N PRO A 126 -26.52 1.13 7.53
CA PRO A 126 -27.32 0.17 8.29
C PRO A 126 -27.58 -1.12 7.53
N ILE A 127 -27.94 -0.98 6.25
CA ILE A 127 -28.22 -2.08 5.34
C ILE A 127 -26.96 -2.92 5.13
N LEU A 128 -25.81 -2.26 4.96
CA LEU A 128 -24.55 -2.96 4.68
C LEU A 128 -24.09 -3.79 5.88
N VAL A 129 -24.08 -3.21 7.09
CA VAL A 129 -23.62 -3.91 8.31
C VAL A 129 -24.52 -5.11 8.61
N GLU A 130 -25.84 -4.95 8.48
CA GLU A 130 -26.80 -6.04 8.69
C GLU A 130 -26.56 -7.19 7.70
N ARG A 131 -26.43 -6.88 6.40
CA ARG A 131 -26.17 -7.89 5.37
C ARG A 131 -24.85 -8.63 5.57
N VAL A 132 -23.79 -7.91 5.94
CA VAL A 132 -22.47 -8.52 6.21
C VAL A 132 -22.57 -9.48 7.41
N GLY A 133 -23.17 -9.02 8.52
CA GLY A 133 -23.34 -9.83 9.72
C GLY A 133 -24.17 -11.08 9.47
N ASP A 134 -25.30 -10.95 8.76
CA ASP A 134 -26.17 -12.06 8.40
C ASP A 134 -25.47 -13.10 7.52
N VAL A 135 -24.76 -12.65 6.48
CA VAL A 135 -24.05 -13.54 5.55
C VAL A 135 -22.96 -14.33 6.28
N LEU A 136 -22.13 -13.66 7.08
CA LEU A 136 -21.02 -14.31 7.78
C LEU A 136 -21.52 -15.22 8.91
N SER A 137 -22.54 -14.80 9.65
CA SER A 137 -23.18 -15.64 10.69
C SER A 137 -23.78 -16.91 10.10
N ARG A 138 -24.55 -16.79 9.01
CA ARG A 138 -25.15 -17.97 8.32
C ARG A 138 -24.09 -18.89 7.72
N ALA A 139 -22.98 -18.34 7.25
CA ALA A 139 -21.86 -19.10 6.73
C ALA A 139 -20.93 -19.66 7.82
N GLY A 140 -21.19 -19.36 9.10
CA GLY A 140 -20.45 -19.88 10.25
C GLY A 140 -19.07 -19.23 10.50
N TRP A 141 -18.76 -18.10 9.85
CA TRP A 141 -17.48 -17.42 10.01
C TRP A 141 -17.50 -16.51 11.25
N PRO A 142 -16.66 -16.75 12.27
CA PRO A 142 -16.49 -15.81 13.38
C PRO A 142 -15.96 -14.49 12.84
N HIS A 143 -16.62 -13.37 13.16
CA HIS A 143 -16.29 -12.11 12.50
C HIS A 143 -16.45 -10.88 13.39
N GLU A 144 -15.77 -9.81 13.00
CA GLU A 144 -15.99 -8.44 13.42
C GLU A 144 -16.16 -7.55 12.18
N VAL A 145 -16.97 -6.50 12.30
CA VAL A 145 -17.15 -5.47 11.28
C VAL A 145 -16.52 -4.18 11.80
N ILE A 146 -15.55 -3.64 11.08
CA ILE A 146 -14.82 -2.43 11.43
C ILE A 146 -15.22 -1.31 10.47
N CYS A 147 -16.09 -0.44 10.94
CA CYS A 147 -16.51 0.75 10.21
C CYS A 147 -15.59 1.92 10.57
N VAL A 148 -14.91 2.48 9.56
CA VAL A 148 -14.00 3.62 9.75
C VAL A 148 -14.64 4.86 9.15
N ASP A 149 -15.14 5.75 10.00
CA ASP A 149 -15.69 7.03 9.60
C ASP A 149 -14.59 8.07 9.37
N ASP A 150 -14.42 8.51 8.13
CA ASP A 150 -13.40 9.48 7.70
C ASP A 150 -13.88 10.93 7.88
N GLY A 151 -14.39 11.23 9.08
CA GLY A 151 -14.86 12.57 9.45
C GLY A 151 -16.12 13.01 8.69
N SER A 152 -17.15 12.18 8.69
CA SER A 152 -18.43 12.50 8.04
C SER A 152 -19.18 13.64 8.71
N SER A 153 -20.00 14.35 7.93
CA SER A 153 -20.81 15.49 8.37
C SER A 153 -22.32 15.25 8.25
N ASP A 154 -22.75 14.09 7.75
CA ASP A 154 -24.15 13.74 7.47
C ASP A 154 -24.83 12.90 8.57
N GLY A 155 -24.17 12.75 9.72
CA GLY A 155 -24.65 11.91 10.83
C GLY A 155 -24.19 10.45 10.78
N THR A 156 -23.38 10.03 9.78
CA THR A 156 -22.83 8.65 9.69
C THR A 156 -22.20 8.19 11.01
N SER A 157 -21.39 9.04 11.65
CA SER A 157 -20.70 8.69 12.90
C SER A 157 -21.64 8.49 14.10
N LEU A 158 -22.73 9.25 14.19
CA LEU A 158 -23.73 9.10 15.25
C LEU A 158 -24.49 7.79 15.08
N LEU A 159 -24.91 7.49 13.86
CA LEU A 159 -25.61 6.26 13.51
C LEU A 159 -24.76 5.02 13.80
N LEU A 160 -23.48 5.04 13.39
CA LEU A 160 -22.54 3.95 13.67
C LEU A 160 -22.38 3.69 15.17
N LYS A 161 -22.28 4.75 15.99
CA LYS A 161 -22.16 4.61 17.45
C LYS A 161 -23.41 4.00 18.07
N ALA A 162 -24.60 4.40 17.61
CA ALA A 162 -25.86 3.81 18.06
C ALA A 162 -25.92 2.31 17.71
N MET A 163 -25.59 1.95 16.47
CA MET A 163 -25.55 0.55 16.02
C MET A 163 -24.54 -0.30 16.80
N ALA A 164 -23.37 0.26 17.14
CA ALA A 164 -22.34 -0.47 17.88
C ALA A 164 -22.73 -0.78 19.33
N ALA A 165 -23.69 -0.04 19.90
CA ALA A 165 -24.23 -0.35 21.23
C ALA A 165 -25.10 -1.61 21.22
N GLU A 166 -25.70 -1.94 20.07
CA GLU A 166 -26.59 -3.09 19.90
C GLU A 166 -25.89 -4.31 19.28
N ARG A 167 -24.73 -4.10 18.65
CA ARG A 167 -24.00 -5.12 17.87
C ARG A 167 -22.57 -5.28 18.40
N PRO A 168 -22.29 -6.31 19.23
CA PRO A 168 -20.95 -6.53 19.80
C PRO A 168 -19.88 -6.84 18.74
N GLU A 169 -20.28 -7.35 17.57
CA GLU A 169 -19.41 -7.59 16.42
C GLU A 169 -19.02 -6.29 15.67
N LEU A 170 -19.69 -5.16 15.92
CA LEU A 170 -19.43 -3.90 15.23
C LEU A 170 -18.46 -3.01 16.01
N ARG A 171 -17.28 -2.77 15.44
CA ARG A 171 -16.30 -1.79 15.90
C ARG A 171 -16.36 -0.52 15.04
N VAL A 172 -16.35 0.63 15.69
CA VAL A 172 -16.40 1.94 15.02
C VAL A 172 -15.13 2.73 15.32
N VAL A 173 -14.46 3.19 14.27
CA VAL A 173 -13.28 4.07 14.35
C VAL A 173 -13.64 5.40 13.69
N VAL A 174 -13.68 6.49 14.47
CA VAL A 174 -14.00 7.83 13.95
C VAL A 174 -12.74 8.66 13.83
N LEU A 175 -12.41 9.09 12.62
CA LEU A 175 -11.27 9.97 12.36
C LEU A 175 -11.65 11.42 12.65
N ARG A 176 -10.66 12.21 13.08
CA ARG A 176 -10.88 13.61 13.52
C ARG A 176 -11.37 14.55 12.42
N ARG A 177 -11.10 14.22 11.16
CA ARG A 177 -11.49 14.94 9.95
C ARG A 177 -11.36 13.99 8.76
N ASN A 178 -11.74 14.45 7.58
CA ASN A 178 -11.46 13.74 6.33
C ASN A 178 -9.95 13.73 6.03
N PHE A 179 -9.37 12.53 6.00
CA PHE A 179 -7.99 12.23 5.60
C PHE A 179 -7.92 11.47 4.27
N GLY A 180 -9.03 10.96 3.77
CA GLY A 180 -9.14 10.19 2.55
C GLY A 180 -9.21 8.69 2.77
N GLN A 181 -9.66 7.98 1.74
CA GLN A 181 -9.93 6.53 1.78
C GLN A 181 -8.72 5.68 2.19
N THR A 182 -7.51 6.03 1.77
CA THR A 182 -6.30 5.29 2.19
C THR A 182 -6.09 5.36 3.69
N ALA A 183 -6.28 6.53 4.30
CA ALA A 183 -6.08 6.71 5.73
C ALA A 183 -7.16 5.97 6.53
N ALA A 184 -8.41 6.02 6.06
CA ALA A 184 -9.50 5.24 6.65
C ALA A 184 -9.24 3.73 6.54
N MET A 185 -8.79 3.24 5.37
CA MET A 185 -8.42 1.84 5.19
C MET A 185 -7.25 1.43 6.09
N ALA A 186 -6.22 2.27 6.18
CA ALA A 186 -5.06 2.03 7.04
C ALA A 186 -5.46 1.93 8.52
N ALA A 187 -6.30 2.85 9.00
CA ALA A 187 -6.83 2.79 10.35
C ALA A 187 -7.64 1.50 10.56
N GLY A 188 -8.49 1.12 9.59
CA GLY A 188 -9.23 -0.13 9.66
C GLY A 188 -8.32 -1.37 9.77
N PHE A 189 -7.22 -1.39 9.02
CA PHE A 189 -6.20 -2.45 9.13
C PHE A 189 -5.49 -2.46 10.48
N ASP A 190 -5.19 -1.29 11.06
CA ASP A 190 -4.55 -1.18 12.38
C ASP A 190 -5.43 -1.72 13.51
N TYR A 191 -6.75 -1.58 13.38
CA TYR A 191 -7.73 -2.08 14.36
C TYR A 191 -8.24 -3.51 14.05
N ALA A 192 -7.85 -4.11 12.92
CA ALA A 192 -8.29 -5.46 12.54
C ALA A 192 -7.52 -6.55 13.31
N ALA A 193 -8.26 -7.40 14.04
CA ALA A 193 -7.69 -8.50 14.81
C ALA A 193 -7.73 -9.85 14.07
N GLY A 194 -8.59 -9.98 13.05
CA GLY A 194 -8.90 -11.23 12.37
C GLY A 194 -7.70 -11.90 11.69
N ASP A 195 -7.78 -13.22 11.61
CA ASP A 195 -6.86 -14.06 10.83
C ASP A 195 -7.00 -13.78 9.34
N PHE A 196 -8.21 -13.47 8.90
CA PHE A 196 -8.54 -12.97 7.57
C PHE A 196 -9.12 -11.56 7.66
N ILE A 197 -8.81 -10.76 6.66
CA ILE A 197 -9.31 -9.38 6.54
C ILE A 197 -10.02 -9.27 5.21
N VAL A 198 -11.20 -8.67 5.21
CA VAL A 198 -11.99 -8.40 4.00
C VAL A 198 -12.19 -6.90 3.91
N THR A 199 -11.94 -6.32 2.74
CA THR A 199 -12.25 -4.90 2.49
C THR A 199 -13.55 -4.77 1.72
N LEU A 200 -14.33 -3.73 1.99
CA LEU A 200 -15.59 -3.45 1.31
C LEU A 200 -15.89 -1.94 1.33
N ASP A 201 -16.46 -1.38 0.26
CA ASP A 201 -16.91 0.02 0.26
C ASP A 201 -18.32 0.17 0.85
N GLY A 202 -18.61 1.36 1.38
CA GLY A 202 -19.90 1.70 2.00
C GLY A 202 -21.08 1.96 1.05
N ASP A 203 -20.93 1.76 -0.26
CA ASP A 203 -21.91 2.23 -1.27
C ASP A 203 -22.89 1.15 -1.78
N LEU A 204 -22.89 -0.03 -1.15
CA LEU A 204 -23.72 -1.20 -1.49
C LEU A 204 -23.50 -1.77 -2.90
N GLN A 205 -22.44 -1.36 -3.62
CA GLN A 205 -22.19 -1.83 -4.98
C GLN A 205 -21.66 -3.26 -5.06
N ASN A 206 -20.92 -3.72 -4.05
CA ASN A 206 -20.45 -5.09 -3.96
C ASN A 206 -21.37 -5.88 -3.04
N ASP A 207 -21.72 -7.10 -3.44
CA ASP A 207 -22.63 -7.95 -2.67
C ASP A 207 -21.88 -8.69 -1.55
N PRO A 208 -22.26 -8.53 -0.26
CA PRO A 208 -21.65 -9.28 0.83
C PRO A 208 -21.76 -10.80 0.70
N SER A 209 -22.73 -11.33 -0.05
CA SER A 209 -22.91 -12.78 -0.28
C SER A 209 -21.71 -13.45 -0.96
N ASP A 210 -20.83 -12.67 -1.61
CA ASP A 210 -19.60 -13.19 -2.20
C ASP A 210 -18.46 -13.37 -1.18
N ILE A 211 -18.54 -12.75 0.01
CA ILE A 211 -17.48 -12.82 1.03
C ILE A 211 -17.13 -14.28 1.40
N PRO A 212 -18.08 -15.18 1.71
CA PRO A 212 -17.75 -16.56 2.05
C PRO A 212 -17.00 -17.30 0.93
N ARG A 213 -17.28 -16.97 -0.34
CA ARG A 213 -16.61 -17.56 -1.50
C ARG A 213 -15.14 -17.12 -1.57
N LEU A 214 -14.87 -15.83 -1.35
CA LEU A 214 -13.50 -15.31 -1.27
C LEU A 214 -12.72 -15.95 -0.11
N LEU A 215 -13.35 -16.09 1.07
CA LEU A 215 -12.72 -16.67 2.26
C LEU A 215 -12.39 -18.15 2.07
N ARG A 216 -13.31 -18.94 1.49
CA ARG A 216 -13.05 -20.34 1.14
C ARG A 216 -11.88 -20.48 0.18
N LEU A 217 -11.82 -19.65 -0.86
CA LEU A 217 -10.70 -19.66 -1.81
C LEU A 217 -9.38 -19.24 -1.14
N LEU A 218 -9.41 -18.25 -0.25
CA LEU A 218 -8.24 -17.80 0.51
C LEU A 218 -7.70 -18.91 1.43
N LEU A 219 -8.60 -19.68 2.05
CA LEU A 219 -8.29 -20.77 2.98
C LEU A 219 -7.83 -22.04 2.25
N LEU A 220 -8.65 -22.55 1.32
CA LEU A 220 -8.51 -23.89 0.72
C LEU A 220 -7.76 -23.87 -0.61
N GLY A 221 -7.72 -22.73 -1.28
CA GLY A 221 -7.08 -22.59 -2.58
C GLY A 221 -7.95 -23.13 -3.71
N ARG A 222 -7.40 -23.17 -4.93
CA ARG A 222 -8.20 -23.52 -6.12
C ARG A 222 -8.57 -25.00 -6.17
N LYS A 223 -7.68 -25.87 -5.68
CA LYS A 223 -7.91 -27.32 -5.67
C LYS A 223 -8.91 -27.77 -4.61
N GLY A 224 -9.06 -27.00 -3.54
CA GLY A 224 -9.93 -27.32 -2.42
C GLY A 224 -11.33 -26.73 -2.49
N VAL A 225 -11.66 -25.97 -3.55
CA VAL A 225 -12.99 -25.38 -3.75
C VAL A 225 -13.72 -26.04 -4.92
N VAL A 226 -15.05 -26.13 -4.80
CA VAL A 226 -15.97 -26.63 -5.83
C VAL A 226 -16.99 -25.55 -6.20
N GLY A 227 -17.67 -25.69 -7.34
CA GLY A 227 -18.71 -24.75 -7.75
C GLY A 227 -18.16 -23.47 -8.39
N GLN A 228 -18.82 -22.32 -8.14
CA GLN A 228 -18.45 -21.06 -8.79
C GLN A 228 -17.05 -20.55 -8.36
N GLU A 229 -16.54 -20.96 -7.21
CA GLU A 229 -15.17 -20.64 -6.76
C GLU A 229 -14.08 -21.36 -7.58
N ALA A 230 -14.40 -22.49 -8.22
CA ALA A 230 -13.45 -23.22 -9.07
C ALA A 230 -13.04 -22.41 -10.32
N GLY A 231 -13.88 -21.46 -10.73
CA GLY A 231 -13.60 -20.51 -11.82
C GLY A 231 -12.60 -19.42 -11.45
N ALA A 232 -12.10 -19.37 -10.21
CA ALA A 232 -11.10 -18.40 -9.80
C ALA A 232 -9.85 -18.46 -10.68
N ARG A 233 -9.27 -17.30 -10.99
CA ARG A 233 -8.08 -17.17 -11.82
C ARG A 233 -6.86 -16.91 -10.95
N TRP A 234 -5.83 -17.72 -11.13
CA TRP A 234 -4.51 -17.45 -10.56
C TRP A 234 -3.89 -16.20 -11.20
N VAL A 235 -3.26 -15.35 -10.39
CA VAL A 235 -2.67 -14.08 -10.83
C VAL A 235 -1.15 -14.06 -10.66
N THR A 236 -0.66 -14.32 -9.44
CA THR A 236 0.78 -14.34 -9.14
C THR A 236 1.07 -15.18 -7.89
N GLY A 237 2.36 -15.50 -7.67
CA GLY A 237 2.85 -16.34 -6.58
C GLY A 237 2.55 -17.83 -6.77
N ARG A 238 2.84 -18.66 -5.78
CA ARG A 238 2.44 -20.08 -5.77
C ARG A 238 1.43 -20.30 -4.66
N GLU A 239 0.44 -21.15 -4.93
CA GLU A 239 -0.45 -21.69 -3.91
C GLU A 239 0.38 -22.21 -2.72
N ARG A 240 -0.11 -22.01 -1.49
CA ARG A 240 0.65 -22.39 -0.29
C ARG A 240 0.72 -23.91 -0.14
N ASP A 241 1.82 -24.38 0.44
CA ASP A 241 1.94 -25.75 0.93
C ASP A 241 1.01 -25.87 2.16
N GLY A 242 -0.16 -26.49 1.96
CA GLY A 242 -1.31 -26.45 2.88
C GLY A 242 -2.60 -25.88 2.29
N GLY A 243 -2.56 -25.40 1.04
CA GLY A 243 -3.71 -24.84 0.33
C GLY A 243 -3.91 -23.34 0.57
N GLY A 244 -4.64 -22.70 -0.33
CA GLY A 244 -5.01 -21.28 -0.19
C GLY A 244 -4.09 -20.27 -0.84
N TYR A 245 -4.55 -19.03 -0.76
CA TYR A 245 -3.85 -17.83 -1.24
C TYR A 245 -3.56 -16.89 -0.07
N ASP A 246 -2.70 -15.90 -0.30
CA ASP A 246 -2.47 -14.81 0.65
C ASP A 246 -3.44 -13.64 0.42
N MET A 247 -3.97 -13.53 -0.81
CA MET A 247 -4.95 -12.53 -1.21
C MET A 247 -5.88 -13.05 -2.30
N VAL A 248 -7.17 -12.71 -2.22
CA VAL A 248 -8.18 -12.95 -3.24
C VAL A 248 -8.85 -11.63 -3.61
N CYS A 249 -8.81 -11.27 -4.90
CA CYS A 249 -9.45 -10.08 -5.44
C CYS A 249 -10.82 -10.41 -6.03
N GLY A 250 -11.83 -9.61 -5.75
CA GLY A 250 -13.08 -9.63 -6.50
C GLY A 250 -12.91 -9.03 -7.90
N TRP A 251 -13.59 -9.61 -8.88
CA TRP A 251 -13.69 -9.10 -10.24
C TRP A 251 -15.15 -8.88 -10.64
N ARG A 252 -15.52 -7.62 -10.88
CA ARG A 252 -16.84 -7.23 -11.36
C ARG A 252 -16.89 -7.38 -12.89
N ARG A 253 -17.31 -8.56 -13.37
CA ARG A 253 -17.28 -8.89 -14.81
C ARG A 253 -18.32 -8.11 -15.64
N ALA A 254 -19.53 -7.93 -15.14
CA ALA A 254 -20.63 -7.28 -15.86
C ALA A 254 -20.96 -5.90 -15.27
N ARG A 255 -20.02 -4.93 -15.38
CA ARG A 255 -20.30 -3.56 -14.96
C ARG A 255 -21.41 -2.95 -15.82
N LYS A 256 -22.53 -2.58 -15.20
CA LYS A 256 -23.62 -1.82 -15.83
C LYS A 256 -23.31 -0.30 -15.87
N ASP A 257 -22.04 0.05 -16.05
CA ASP A 257 -21.57 1.44 -16.09
C ASP A 257 -21.41 1.93 -17.54
N ASP A 258 -21.53 3.24 -17.74
CA ASP A 258 -21.34 3.91 -19.04
C ASP A 258 -19.99 3.56 -19.69
N PHE A 259 -20.04 3.11 -20.95
CA PHE A 259 -18.89 2.58 -21.66
C PHE A 259 -17.74 3.60 -21.84
N PHE A 260 -18.05 4.82 -22.26
CA PHE A 260 -17.05 5.85 -22.57
C PHE A 260 -16.52 6.58 -21.34
N SER A 261 -17.33 6.80 -20.31
CA SER A 261 -16.94 7.58 -19.13
C SER A 261 -16.27 6.72 -18.05
N ARG A 262 -16.54 5.41 -18.01
CA ARG A 262 -16.07 4.52 -16.92
C ARG A 262 -15.34 3.27 -17.40
N ASN A 263 -15.85 2.56 -18.40
CA ASN A 263 -15.24 1.27 -18.78
C ASN A 263 -13.93 1.45 -19.56
N LEU A 264 -13.89 2.36 -20.54
CA LEU A 264 -12.68 2.60 -21.34
C LEU A 264 -11.50 3.17 -20.51
N PRO A 265 -11.67 4.22 -19.67
CA PRO A 265 -10.58 4.69 -18.82
C PRO A 265 -10.14 3.65 -17.79
N SER A 266 -11.08 2.87 -17.23
CA SER A 266 -10.76 1.79 -16.29
C SER A 266 -9.96 0.68 -16.97
N ALA A 267 -10.30 0.29 -18.21
CA ALA A 267 -9.57 -0.73 -18.95
C ALA A 267 -8.13 -0.30 -19.24
N LEU A 268 -7.94 0.96 -19.67
CA LEU A 268 -6.61 1.54 -19.87
C LEU A 268 -5.82 1.59 -18.57
N ALA A 269 -6.42 2.05 -17.48
CA ALA A 269 -5.78 2.09 -16.17
C ALA A 269 -5.37 0.69 -15.71
N ASN A 270 -6.26 -0.31 -15.81
CA ASN A 270 -5.97 -1.69 -15.43
C ASN A 270 -4.82 -2.27 -16.26
N LEU A 271 -4.79 -1.99 -17.57
CA LEU A 271 -3.67 -2.39 -18.44
C LEU A 271 -2.35 -1.76 -18.00
N LEU A 272 -2.35 -0.44 -17.74
CA LEU A 272 -1.16 0.30 -17.34
C LEU A 272 -0.62 -0.18 -15.99
N ILE A 273 -1.52 -0.37 -15.01
CA ILE A 273 -1.17 -0.89 -13.68
C ILE A 273 -0.60 -2.31 -13.81
N GLY A 274 -1.23 -3.18 -14.59
CA GLY A 274 -0.74 -4.54 -14.80
C GLY A 274 0.61 -4.60 -15.50
N ALA A 275 0.85 -3.73 -16.49
CA ALA A 275 2.13 -3.63 -17.18
C ALA A 275 3.26 -3.14 -16.27
N VAL A 276 2.97 -2.14 -15.43
CA VAL A 276 3.96 -1.52 -14.53
C VAL A 276 4.26 -2.39 -13.31
N THR A 277 3.24 -2.99 -12.71
CA THR A 277 3.37 -3.75 -11.45
C THR A 277 3.68 -5.22 -11.67
N GLY A 278 3.45 -5.75 -12.88
CA GLY A 278 3.58 -7.17 -13.19
C GLY A 278 2.43 -8.04 -12.66
N VAL A 279 1.55 -7.50 -11.82
CA VAL A 279 0.37 -8.19 -11.28
C VAL A 279 -0.79 -7.94 -12.23
N ARG A 280 -1.22 -8.91 -13.04
CA ARG A 280 -2.28 -8.72 -14.06
C ARG A 280 -3.68 -9.11 -13.55
N LEU A 281 -4.47 -8.12 -13.12
CA LEU A 281 -5.86 -8.27 -12.69
C LEU A 281 -6.83 -7.69 -13.73
N HIS A 282 -8.06 -8.20 -13.77
CA HIS A 282 -9.12 -7.63 -14.59
C HIS A 282 -9.72 -6.38 -13.94
N ASP A 283 -9.78 -6.33 -12.60
CA ASP A 283 -10.36 -5.20 -11.86
C ASP A 283 -9.58 -4.84 -10.58
N TYR A 284 -8.66 -3.88 -10.67
CA TYR A 284 -7.96 -3.34 -9.49
C TYR A 284 -8.88 -2.48 -8.61
N GLY A 285 -9.93 -1.91 -9.20
CA GLY A 285 -10.85 -0.98 -8.54
C GLY A 285 -11.97 -1.65 -7.75
N CYS A 286 -12.09 -2.98 -7.77
CA CYS A 286 -13.01 -3.70 -6.89
C CYS A 286 -12.51 -3.59 -5.45
N SER A 287 -13.35 -3.09 -4.54
CA SER A 287 -13.02 -2.99 -3.12
C SER A 287 -13.20 -4.30 -2.37
N LEU A 288 -14.07 -5.19 -2.86
CA LEU A 288 -14.25 -6.54 -2.29
C LEU A 288 -12.99 -7.38 -2.53
N LYS A 289 -12.16 -7.48 -1.50
CA LYS A 289 -10.90 -8.23 -1.50
C LYS A 289 -10.72 -8.90 -0.16
N ALA A 290 -10.21 -10.12 -0.15
CA ALA A 290 -9.88 -10.87 1.06
C ALA A 290 -8.37 -11.06 1.17
N TYR A 291 -7.84 -10.99 2.38
CA TYR A 291 -6.41 -11.04 2.68
C TYR A 291 -6.18 -11.93 3.89
N ARG A 292 -5.00 -12.55 3.97
CA ARG A 292 -4.51 -13.03 5.26
C ARG A 292 -4.11 -11.84 6.14
N GLY A 293 -4.49 -11.89 7.42
CA GLY A 293 -4.15 -10.85 8.40
C GLY A 293 -2.64 -10.67 8.54
N SER A 294 -1.85 -11.74 8.40
CA SER A 294 -0.39 -11.67 8.37
C SER A 294 0.15 -10.82 7.21
N LEU A 295 -0.49 -10.86 6.04
CA LEU A 295 -0.13 -10.04 4.89
C LEU A 295 -0.45 -8.56 5.17
N VAL A 296 -1.66 -8.26 5.66
CA VAL A 296 -2.09 -6.89 5.96
C VAL A 296 -1.19 -6.22 7.00
N ARG A 297 -0.82 -6.94 8.07
CA ARG A 297 0.10 -6.42 9.11
C ARG A 297 1.49 -6.06 8.56
N SER A 298 1.88 -6.62 7.41
CA SER A 298 3.13 -6.29 6.73
C SER A 298 3.01 -5.08 5.79
N MET A 299 1.80 -4.80 5.28
CA MET A 299 1.54 -3.69 4.36
C MET A 299 1.44 -2.37 5.12
N ARG A 300 2.04 -1.31 4.55
CA ARG A 300 1.84 0.07 5.03
C ARG A 300 1.21 0.88 3.92
N LEU A 301 0.06 1.45 4.21
CA LEU A 301 -0.67 2.31 3.28
C LEU A 301 -0.33 3.78 3.54
N TYR A 302 -0.02 4.52 2.48
CA TYR A 302 0.18 5.97 2.52
C TYR A 302 -0.30 6.61 1.21
N GLY A 303 -0.55 7.91 1.22
CA GLY A 303 -1.03 8.63 0.03
C GLY A 303 -2.34 8.05 -0.52
N GLU A 304 -2.38 7.70 -1.80
CA GLU A 304 -3.53 7.07 -2.49
C GLU A 304 -3.30 5.57 -2.76
N LEU A 305 -2.39 4.92 -2.01
CA LEU A 305 -1.91 3.57 -2.32
C LEU A 305 -2.93 2.43 -2.12
N HIS A 306 -4.10 2.69 -1.52
CA HIS A 306 -5.15 1.67 -1.35
C HIS A 306 -5.58 1.02 -2.68
N ARG A 307 -5.47 1.76 -3.80
CA ARG A 307 -5.80 1.27 -5.15
C ARG A 307 -4.80 0.23 -5.66
N PHE A 308 -3.60 0.23 -5.09
CA PHE A 308 -2.47 -0.62 -5.48
C PHE A 308 -2.22 -1.74 -4.45
N LEU A 309 -3.19 -2.03 -3.57
CA LEU A 309 -3.10 -3.12 -2.61
C LEU A 309 -2.64 -4.45 -3.22
N PRO A 310 -3.15 -4.89 -4.40
CA PRO A 310 -2.63 -6.12 -5.02
C PRO A 310 -1.15 -6.04 -5.42
N ALA A 311 -0.69 -4.88 -5.88
CA ALA A 311 0.71 -4.67 -6.24
C ALA A 311 1.60 -4.65 -4.99
N LEU A 312 1.17 -3.97 -3.93
CA LEU A 312 1.87 -3.97 -2.64
C LEU A 312 1.92 -5.38 -2.02
N ALA A 313 0.84 -6.14 -2.11
CA ALA A 313 0.80 -7.53 -1.66
C ALA A 313 1.81 -8.39 -2.43
N ALA A 314 1.86 -8.27 -3.76
CA ALA A 314 2.81 -9.01 -4.58
C ALA A 314 4.27 -8.62 -4.28
N MET A 315 4.55 -7.36 -3.95
CA MET A 315 5.88 -6.92 -3.49
C MET A 315 6.30 -7.58 -2.17
N GLU A 316 5.34 -7.93 -1.30
CA GLU A 316 5.60 -8.70 -0.08
C GLU A 316 5.61 -10.23 -0.35
N GLY A 317 5.55 -10.65 -1.62
CA GLY A 317 5.63 -12.06 -2.04
C GLY A 317 4.31 -12.83 -1.96
N ALA A 318 3.18 -12.13 -1.86
CA ALA A 318 1.87 -12.75 -1.71
C ALA A 318 1.48 -13.59 -2.94
N SER A 319 0.85 -14.73 -2.67
CA SER A 319 0.07 -15.48 -3.67
C SER A 319 -1.31 -14.84 -3.85
N ILE A 320 -1.66 -14.50 -5.08
CA ILE A 320 -2.89 -13.74 -5.40
C ILE A 320 -3.75 -14.52 -6.38
N SER A 321 -5.04 -14.61 -6.07
CA SER A 321 -6.09 -15.10 -6.97
C SER A 321 -7.15 -14.03 -7.21
N GLU A 322 -7.92 -14.19 -8.27
CA GLU A 322 -9.05 -13.34 -8.63
C GLU A 322 -10.31 -14.19 -8.77
N LEU A 323 -11.45 -13.71 -8.30
CA LEU A 323 -12.74 -14.40 -8.34
C LEU A 323 -13.84 -13.47 -8.85
N GLU A 324 -14.72 -13.97 -9.71
CA GLU A 324 -15.87 -13.22 -10.19
C GLU A 324 -16.89 -12.98 -9.06
N VAL A 325 -17.28 -11.71 -8.91
CA VAL A 325 -18.22 -11.24 -7.88
C VAL A 325 -19.39 -10.47 -8.50
N GLN A 326 -20.51 -10.47 -7.80
CA GLN A 326 -21.72 -9.77 -8.17
C GLN A 326 -21.55 -8.27 -7.95
N HIS A 327 -22.13 -7.48 -8.87
CA HIS A 327 -22.06 -6.03 -8.82
C HIS A 327 -23.45 -5.42 -9.02
N HIS A 328 -23.86 -4.58 -8.07
CA HIS A 328 -25.12 -3.87 -8.10
C HIS A 328 -24.92 -2.41 -8.52
N PRO A 329 -25.88 -1.82 -9.26
CA PRO A 329 -25.86 -0.38 -9.52
C PRO A 329 -25.94 0.38 -8.19
N ARG A 330 -25.31 1.56 -8.14
CA ARG A 330 -25.36 2.41 -6.95
C ARG A 330 -26.80 2.82 -6.68
N GLN A 331 -27.33 2.44 -5.52
CA GLN A 331 -28.72 2.75 -5.14
C GLN A 331 -28.85 4.13 -4.48
N VAL A 332 -27.79 4.60 -3.81
CA VAL A 332 -27.81 5.84 -3.02
C VAL A 332 -26.48 6.58 -3.13
N GLY A 333 -26.54 7.92 -3.21
CA GLY A 333 -25.37 8.81 -3.21
C GLY A 333 -24.85 9.19 -4.60
N VAL A 334 -24.13 10.32 -4.67
CA VAL A 334 -23.54 10.85 -5.91
C VAL A 334 -22.14 10.26 -6.11
N SER A 335 -21.75 9.95 -7.34
CA SER A 335 -20.40 9.45 -7.63
C SER A 335 -19.36 10.56 -7.41
N LYS A 336 -18.34 10.30 -6.57
CA LYS A 336 -17.27 11.26 -6.24
C LYS A 336 -16.09 11.23 -7.24
N TYR A 337 -16.27 10.57 -8.40
CA TYR A 337 -15.24 10.40 -9.44
C TYR A 337 -15.25 11.58 -10.42
N ASN A 338 -14.20 12.41 -10.36
CA ASN A 338 -13.98 13.52 -11.28
C ASN A 338 -12.73 13.26 -12.14
N LEU A 339 -12.79 13.62 -13.42
CA LEU A 339 -11.68 13.50 -14.38
C LEU A 339 -10.42 14.30 -13.96
N SER A 340 -10.56 15.26 -13.04
CA SER A 340 -9.44 15.98 -12.42
C SER A 340 -8.51 15.08 -11.58
N ARG A 341 -8.86 13.81 -11.36
CA ARG A 341 -8.02 12.83 -10.64
C ARG A 341 -7.00 12.12 -11.53
N THR A 342 -7.14 12.13 -12.85
CA THR A 342 -6.24 11.42 -13.78
C THR A 342 -4.75 11.75 -13.62
N PRO A 343 -4.31 13.03 -13.51
CA PRO A 343 -2.89 13.33 -13.32
C PRO A 343 -2.36 12.79 -11.98
N ARG A 344 -3.18 12.81 -10.92
CA ARG A 344 -2.80 12.24 -9.62
C ARG A 344 -2.61 10.73 -9.73
N VAL A 345 -3.52 10.03 -10.40
CA VAL A 345 -3.42 8.57 -10.64
C VAL A 345 -2.14 8.22 -11.41
N LEU A 346 -1.76 9.03 -12.40
CA LEU A 346 -0.52 8.82 -13.14
C LEU A 346 0.72 9.00 -12.24
N MET A 347 0.73 10.02 -11.37
CA MET A 347 1.82 10.22 -10.40
C MET A 347 1.86 9.12 -9.33
N ASP A 348 0.70 8.63 -8.88
CA ASP A 348 0.63 7.51 -7.95
C ASP A 348 1.16 6.23 -8.61
N LEU A 349 0.82 6.00 -9.89
CA LEU A 349 1.33 4.87 -10.64
C LEU A 349 2.85 4.96 -10.86
N LEU A 350 3.39 6.14 -11.17
CA LEU A 350 4.84 6.37 -11.24
C LEU A 350 5.50 6.07 -9.88
N THR A 351 4.87 6.50 -8.79
CA THR A 351 5.34 6.24 -7.43
C THR A 351 5.38 4.73 -7.17
N VAL A 352 4.31 4.00 -7.49
CA VAL A 352 4.25 2.54 -7.35
C VAL A 352 5.28 1.87 -8.25
N ALA A 353 5.45 2.30 -9.50
CA ALA A 353 6.47 1.78 -10.41
C ALA A 353 7.89 1.91 -9.84
N PHE A 354 8.18 3.05 -9.23
CA PHE A 354 9.44 3.31 -8.59
C PHE A 354 9.63 2.42 -7.35
N LEU A 355 8.61 2.31 -6.50
CA LEU A 355 8.66 1.51 -5.27
C LEU A 355 8.77 0.01 -5.55
N THR A 356 8.05 -0.51 -6.57
CA THR A 356 8.11 -1.95 -6.91
C THR A 356 9.47 -2.35 -7.42
N ARG A 357 10.16 -1.49 -8.17
CA ARG A 357 11.40 -1.83 -8.89
C ARG A 357 12.68 -1.34 -8.22
N PHE A 358 12.64 -0.21 -7.51
CA PHE A 358 13.84 0.50 -7.05
C PHE A 358 13.84 0.82 -5.55
N ARG A 359 12.83 0.42 -4.77
CA ARG A 359 12.76 0.70 -3.31
C ARG A 359 14.03 0.31 -2.56
N ASP A 360 14.56 -0.88 -2.82
CA ASP A 360 15.70 -1.40 -2.04
C ASP A 360 17.05 -0.90 -2.55
N ARG A 361 17.09 -0.38 -3.78
CA ARG A 361 18.31 0.14 -4.42
C ARG A 361 18.00 1.33 -5.33
N PRO A 362 17.60 2.48 -4.76
CA PRO A 362 17.18 3.65 -5.54
C PRO A 362 18.27 4.18 -6.48
N MET A 363 19.55 3.91 -6.18
CA MET A 363 20.65 4.28 -7.08
C MET A 363 20.56 3.62 -8.46
N HIS A 364 19.91 2.46 -8.61
CA HIS A 364 19.68 1.86 -9.93
C HIS A 364 18.70 2.65 -10.81
N PHE A 365 17.90 3.54 -10.22
CA PHE A 365 17.07 4.48 -10.97
C PHE A 365 17.83 5.77 -11.28
N PHE A 366 18.39 6.41 -10.25
CA PHE A 366 19.03 7.72 -10.38
C PHE A 366 20.41 7.67 -11.05
N GLY A 367 21.18 6.61 -10.83
CA GLY A 367 22.54 6.45 -11.35
C GLY A 367 22.60 6.45 -12.88
N PRO A 368 21.83 5.59 -13.59
CA PRO A 368 21.79 5.62 -15.06
C PRO A 368 21.33 6.97 -15.62
N LEU A 369 20.36 7.63 -14.97
CA LEU A 369 19.88 8.94 -15.41
C LEU A 369 20.95 10.04 -15.20
N ALA A 370 21.69 9.97 -14.09
CA ALA A 370 22.85 10.83 -13.85
C ALA A 370 23.96 10.61 -14.91
N ALA A 371 24.27 9.35 -15.23
CA ALA A 371 25.26 9.04 -16.26
C ALA A 371 24.82 9.54 -17.65
N LEU A 372 23.54 9.36 -18.01
CA LEU A 372 23.00 9.84 -19.29
C LEU A 372 23.04 11.37 -19.40
N THR A 373 22.72 12.08 -18.31
CA THR A 373 22.78 13.55 -18.28
C THR A 373 24.22 14.05 -18.34
N LEU A 374 25.18 13.40 -17.67
CA LEU A 374 26.61 13.71 -17.82
C LEU A 374 27.13 13.41 -19.23
N LEU A 375 26.66 12.35 -19.88
CA LEU A 375 26.99 12.06 -21.27
C LEU A 375 26.45 13.16 -22.20
N ALA A 376 25.20 13.58 -21.98
CA ALA A 376 24.62 14.72 -22.72
C ALA A 376 25.47 15.99 -22.52
N ALA A 377 25.92 16.27 -21.30
CA ALA A 377 26.81 17.39 -21.02
C ALA A 377 28.09 17.35 -21.86
N ALA A 378 28.73 16.19 -21.97
CA ALA A 378 29.93 15.99 -22.78
C ALA A 378 29.64 16.21 -24.28
N VAL A 379 28.50 15.72 -24.78
CA VAL A 379 28.07 15.94 -26.17
C VAL A 379 27.87 17.43 -26.45
N PHE A 380 27.15 18.15 -25.59
CA PHE A 380 26.94 19.60 -25.75
C PHE A 380 28.26 20.38 -25.64
N PHE A 381 29.22 19.91 -24.83
CA PHE A 381 30.55 20.51 -24.76
C PHE A 381 31.35 20.32 -26.06
N VAL A 382 31.28 19.14 -26.67
CA VAL A 382 31.90 18.88 -27.97
C VAL A 382 31.26 19.73 -29.07
N LEU A 383 29.93 19.84 -29.07
CA LEU A 383 29.19 20.72 -30.00
C LEU A 383 29.57 22.19 -29.81
N PHE A 384 29.73 22.64 -28.56
CA PHE A 384 30.26 23.96 -28.24
C PHE A 384 31.64 24.17 -28.88
N CYS A 385 32.59 23.25 -28.65
CA CYS A 385 33.93 23.35 -29.20
C CYS A 385 33.92 23.40 -30.74
N ALA A 386 33.12 22.54 -31.38
CA ALA A 386 32.99 22.50 -32.84
C ALA A 386 32.38 23.78 -33.41
N ALA A 387 31.33 24.32 -32.77
CA ALA A 387 30.69 25.57 -33.18
C ALA A 387 31.63 26.77 -32.98
N ALA A 388 32.31 26.83 -31.84
CA ALA A 388 33.27 27.87 -31.52
C ALA A 388 34.45 27.86 -32.49
N LEU A 389 35.03 26.69 -32.82
CA LEU A 389 36.13 26.59 -33.79
C LEU A 389 35.71 27.04 -35.20
N LYS A 390 34.54 26.60 -35.67
CA LYS A 390 34.01 27.01 -36.99
C LYS A 390 33.76 28.52 -37.04
N ALA A 391 33.14 29.08 -36.01
CA ALA A 391 32.85 30.51 -35.95
C ALA A 391 34.13 31.34 -35.74
N ALA A 392 35.13 30.84 -35.01
CA ALA A 392 36.43 31.49 -34.86
C ALA A 392 37.16 31.58 -36.20
N ALA A 393 37.13 30.49 -36.99
CA ALA A 393 37.73 30.46 -38.33
C ALA A 393 37.01 31.38 -39.33
N ALA A 394 35.68 31.49 -39.24
CA ALA A 394 34.88 32.27 -40.20
C ALA A 394 34.73 33.75 -39.84
N TYR A 395 34.64 34.09 -38.54
CA TYR A 395 34.21 35.40 -38.06
C TYR A 395 35.08 35.96 -36.93
N GLY A 396 36.15 35.25 -36.54
CA GLY A 396 37.01 35.62 -35.42
C GLY A 396 36.47 35.20 -34.05
N VAL A 397 37.33 35.34 -33.04
CA VAL A 397 37.12 34.78 -31.68
C VAL A 397 35.89 35.37 -30.96
N GLY A 398 35.56 36.63 -31.22
CA GLY A 398 34.39 37.29 -30.60
C GLY A 398 33.07 36.61 -30.95
N MET A 399 32.85 36.32 -32.24
CA MET A 399 31.63 35.64 -32.70
C MET A 399 31.61 34.14 -32.34
N ALA A 400 32.77 33.52 -32.17
CA ALA A 400 32.87 32.13 -31.70
C ALA A 400 32.21 31.91 -30.34
N MET A 401 32.44 32.84 -29.40
CA MET A 401 31.88 32.75 -28.06
C MET A 401 30.36 32.94 -28.06
N VAL A 402 29.83 33.82 -28.91
CA VAL A 402 28.37 34.07 -29.01
C VAL A 402 27.65 32.88 -29.61
N VAL A 403 28.16 32.31 -30.72
CA VAL A 403 27.55 31.15 -31.39
C VAL A 403 27.64 29.90 -30.52
N GLY A 404 28.74 29.72 -29.78
CA GLY A 404 28.93 28.60 -28.88
C GLY A 404 28.14 28.70 -27.56
N ALA A 405 27.79 29.89 -27.10
CA ALA A 405 27.27 30.14 -25.75
C ALA A 405 26.10 29.23 -25.37
N ALA A 406 25.12 29.01 -26.27
CA ALA A 406 23.97 28.15 -25.99
C ALA A 406 24.36 26.70 -25.68
N HIS A 407 25.34 26.15 -26.42
CA HIS A 407 25.84 24.79 -26.20
C HIS A 407 26.64 24.68 -24.91
N LEU A 408 27.41 25.72 -24.57
CA LEU A 408 28.16 25.79 -23.31
C LEU A 408 27.21 25.85 -22.10
N VAL A 409 26.17 26.68 -22.16
CA VAL A 409 25.15 26.78 -21.11
C VAL A 409 24.42 25.45 -20.95
N ALA A 410 23.96 24.84 -22.05
CA ALA A 410 23.30 23.53 -22.01
C ALA A 410 24.22 22.47 -21.40
N SER A 411 25.50 22.43 -21.79
CA SER A 411 26.49 21.52 -21.20
C SER A 411 26.59 21.69 -19.69
N LEU A 412 26.74 22.92 -19.20
CA LEU A 412 26.82 23.23 -17.77
C LEU A 412 25.55 22.81 -17.02
N GLU A 413 24.36 23.07 -17.58
CA GLU A 413 23.09 22.65 -17.00
C GLU A 413 23.00 21.12 -16.86
N PHE A 414 23.42 20.38 -17.88
CA PHE A 414 23.45 18.92 -17.83
C PHE A 414 24.48 18.38 -16.82
N VAL A 415 25.64 19.04 -16.65
CA VAL A 415 26.60 18.70 -15.58
C VAL A 415 25.94 18.84 -14.21
N VAL A 416 25.32 19.99 -13.95
CA VAL A 416 24.65 20.25 -12.67
C VAL A 416 23.52 19.26 -12.43
N ALA A 417 22.67 19.01 -13.44
CA ALA A 417 21.59 18.04 -13.36
C ALA A 417 22.10 16.62 -13.05
N GLY A 418 23.19 16.19 -13.70
CA GLY A 418 23.81 14.89 -13.46
C GLY A 418 24.29 14.71 -12.01
N PHE A 419 24.99 15.71 -11.47
CA PHE A 419 25.41 15.67 -10.06
C PHE A 419 24.24 15.71 -9.08
N VAL A 420 23.19 16.49 -9.37
CA VAL A 420 21.97 16.53 -8.54
C VAL A 420 21.28 15.17 -8.52
N LEU A 421 21.12 14.52 -9.66
CA LEU A 421 20.52 13.20 -9.76
C LEU A 421 21.33 12.14 -9.02
N PHE A 422 22.66 12.15 -9.19
CA PHE A 422 23.55 11.26 -8.46
C PHE A 422 23.44 11.46 -6.94
N GLY A 423 23.48 12.72 -6.48
CA GLY A 423 23.31 13.08 -5.08
C GLY A 423 21.95 12.64 -4.52
N LEU A 424 20.87 12.83 -5.28
CA LEU A 424 19.53 12.38 -4.91
C LEU A 424 19.47 10.85 -4.77
N GLY A 425 20.14 10.12 -5.66
CA GLY A 425 20.29 8.66 -5.55
C GLY A 425 20.99 8.24 -4.26
N LEU A 426 22.08 8.90 -3.88
CA LEU A 426 22.81 8.61 -2.64
C LEU A 426 21.97 8.92 -1.40
N VAL A 427 21.29 10.06 -1.39
CA VAL A 427 20.38 10.43 -0.29
C VAL A 427 19.26 9.41 -0.17
N ALA A 428 18.65 8.99 -1.28
CA ALA A 428 17.61 7.97 -1.28
C ALA A 428 18.12 6.63 -0.73
N GLU A 429 19.31 6.19 -1.12
CA GLU A 429 19.97 4.97 -0.63
C GLU A 429 20.16 5.03 0.90
N LEU A 430 20.67 6.15 1.42
CA LEU A 430 20.84 6.37 2.86
C LEU A 430 19.50 6.39 3.60
N CYS A 431 18.47 7.04 3.04
CA CYS A 431 17.13 7.08 3.62
C CYS A 431 16.53 5.67 3.71
N MET A 432 16.67 4.85 2.68
CA MET A 432 16.13 3.49 2.65
C MET A 432 16.86 2.57 3.63
N ARG A 433 18.19 2.67 3.74
CA ARG A 433 18.95 1.95 4.77
C ARG A 433 18.51 2.32 6.17
N THR A 434 18.36 3.62 6.43
CA THR A 434 17.87 4.13 7.72
C THR A 434 16.44 3.66 8.00
N TYR A 435 15.58 3.62 6.97
CA TYR A 435 14.20 3.16 7.09
C TYR A 435 14.12 1.70 7.52
N TYR A 436 14.90 0.81 6.89
CA TYR A 436 14.94 -0.61 7.25
C TYR A 436 15.52 -0.84 8.64
N GLU A 437 16.63 -0.18 8.97
CA GLU A 437 17.31 -0.30 10.26
C GLU A 437 16.45 0.23 11.41
N ALA A 438 15.86 1.42 11.28
CA ALA A 438 15.07 2.04 12.34
C ALA A 438 13.74 1.33 12.60
N GLN A 439 13.18 0.63 11.62
CA GLN A 439 11.95 -0.15 11.79
C GLN A 439 12.19 -1.60 12.23
N GLY A 440 13.45 -2.02 12.40
CA GLY A 440 13.77 -3.42 12.71
C GLY A 440 13.30 -4.39 11.63
N ARG A 441 13.27 -3.94 10.36
CA ARG A 441 12.76 -4.73 9.23
C ARG A 441 13.91 -5.31 8.42
N SER A 442 13.79 -6.60 8.10
CA SER A 442 14.65 -7.27 7.14
C SER A 442 14.28 -6.90 5.70
N VAL A 443 15.26 -6.97 4.81
CA VAL A 443 15.07 -6.85 3.34
C VAL A 443 14.33 -8.08 2.78
N TYR A 444 14.33 -9.19 3.50
CA TYR A 444 13.60 -10.42 3.14
C TYR A 444 12.34 -10.59 4.00
N ARG A 445 11.43 -11.45 3.51
CA ARG A 445 10.27 -11.94 4.27
C ARG A 445 10.35 -13.45 4.33
N VAL A 446 10.21 -13.99 5.53
CA VAL A 446 10.16 -15.44 5.75
C VAL A 446 8.71 -15.87 5.59
N ARG A 447 8.44 -16.74 4.62
CA ARG A 447 7.11 -17.31 4.40
C ARG A 447 6.80 -18.41 5.42
N GLU A 448 7.79 -19.27 5.66
CA GLU A 448 7.70 -20.42 6.54
C GLU A 448 9.11 -20.80 7.01
N VAL A 449 9.20 -21.33 8.23
CA VAL A 449 10.41 -21.97 8.76
C VAL A 449 10.03 -23.41 9.05
N ALA A 450 10.53 -24.34 8.24
CA ALA A 450 10.43 -25.77 8.50
C ALA A 450 11.72 -26.22 9.20
N ASN A 451 11.59 -27.02 10.26
CA ASN A 451 12.72 -27.62 10.98
C ASN A 451 13.07 -28.98 10.41
#